data_AF-A0AB33UGZ1-F1
#
_entry.id   AF-A0AB33UGZ1-F1
#
_cell.length_a   1.000
_cell.length_b   1.000
_cell.length_c   1.000
_cell.angle_alpha   90.00
_cell.angle_beta   90.00
_cell.angle_gamma   90.00
#
_symmetry.space_group_name_H-M   'P 1'
#
loop_
_entity.id
_entity.type
_entity.pdbx_description
1 polymer ?
#
loop_
_entity_poly.entity_id
_entity_poly.type
_entity_poly.pdbx_seq_one_letter_code
_entity_poly.pdbx_strand_id
1 'polypeptide(L)'
;MTNELIGEVLGTALLVLLGNGVVAGVVLDKSKAKDAGWIVITIGWGLAVAMAAFVSGLLGPAHLNPAVSIAMAFAGNLPWASVVPYILAQFIGAFIGSILVYLMYKDHYDATEDTGAVLATFSTGPAIRNLISNTISEAIGTFVLVLGLLAFGQYDFPTGLGTLIVGGLIVSLGVSLGGPTGYALNPARDLGPRIMHTILPLKHKGDSDWGYAWVPVVGPIIGGLLAAVLYGLIF
;
A
#
# COMPACT_ATOMS: atom_id res chain seq x y z
N MET A 1 -10.99 11.49 -16.26
CA MET A 1 -11.72 10.95 -15.09
C MET A 1 -12.17 9.50 -15.25
N THR A 2 -13.09 9.09 -16.15
CA THR A 2 -13.55 7.67 -16.19
C THR A 2 -12.42 6.66 -16.38
N ASN A 3 -11.50 6.90 -17.34
CA ASN A 3 -10.36 6.02 -17.56
C ASN A 3 -9.39 6.01 -16.36
N GLU A 4 -9.12 7.18 -15.77
CA GLU A 4 -8.28 7.29 -14.57
C GLU A 4 -8.83 6.46 -13.41
N LEU A 5 -10.15 6.53 -13.16
CA LEU A 5 -10.79 5.74 -12.11
C LEU A 5 -10.69 4.23 -12.36
N ILE A 6 -10.82 3.79 -13.61
CA ILE A 6 -10.58 2.38 -13.99
C ILE A 6 -9.11 2.01 -13.72
N GLY A 7 -8.18 2.91 -14.05
CA GLY A 7 -6.77 2.78 -13.72
C GLY A 7 -6.53 2.59 -12.23
N GLU A 8 -7.13 3.43 -11.38
CA GLU A 8 -7.02 3.35 -9.93
C GLU A 8 -7.59 2.02 -9.37
N VAL A 9 -8.75 1.56 -9.88
CA VAL A 9 -9.31 0.25 -9.49
C VAL A 9 -8.35 -0.89 -9.87
N LEU A 10 -7.92 -0.95 -11.13
CA LEU A 10 -7.07 -2.04 -11.63
C LEU A 10 -5.68 -2.02 -10.98
N GLY A 11 -5.08 -0.84 -10.87
CA GLY A 11 -3.77 -0.64 -10.25
C GLY A 11 -3.81 -1.03 -8.77
N THR A 12 -4.77 -0.55 -7.99
CA THR A 12 -4.83 -0.92 -6.57
C THR A 12 -5.18 -2.40 -6.38
N ALA A 13 -5.99 -2.99 -7.27
CA ALA A 13 -6.22 -4.44 -7.24
C ALA A 13 -4.94 -5.25 -7.49
N LEU A 14 -4.12 -4.87 -8.47
CA LEU A 14 -2.82 -5.51 -8.73
C LEU A 14 -1.82 -5.29 -7.60
N LEU A 15 -1.76 -4.06 -7.07
CA LEU A 15 -0.91 -3.70 -5.94
C LEU A 15 -1.21 -4.56 -4.72
N VAL A 16 -2.49 -4.71 -4.37
CA VAL A 16 -2.90 -5.55 -3.23
C VAL A 16 -2.73 -7.03 -3.56
N LEU A 17 -3.10 -7.49 -4.76
CA LEU A 17 -2.94 -8.89 -5.15
C LEU A 17 -1.49 -9.36 -5.03
N LEU A 18 -0.56 -8.61 -5.62
CA LEU A 18 0.85 -8.99 -5.65
C LEU A 18 1.54 -8.70 -4.31
N GLY A 19 1.24 -7.55 -3.69
CA GLY A 19 1.81 -7.15 -2.42
C GLY A 19 1.36 -8.03 -1.26
N ASN A 20 0.05 -8.17 -1.03
CA ASN A 20 -0.45 -9.09 -0.01
C ASN A 20 -0.19 -10.56 -0.40
N GLY A 21 -0.10 -10.87 -1.69
CA GLY A 21 0.26 -12.20 -2.19
C GLY A 21 1.67 -12.63 -1.79
N VAL A 22 2.67 -11.73 -1.80
CA VAL A 22 4.00 -12.07 -1.29
C VAL A 22 3.99 -12.24 0.22
N VAL A 23 3.21 -11.45 0.96
CA VAL A 23 3.06 -11.65 2.42
C VAL A 23 2.42 -13.00 2.71
N ALA A 24 1.32 -13.33 2.06
CA ALA A 24 0.66 -14.64 2.19
C ALA A 24 1.60 -15.79 1.86
N GLY A 25 2.40 -15.65 0.80
CA GLY A 25 3.43 -16.62 0.45
C GLY A 25 4.46 -16.83 1.56
N VAL A 26 4.87 -15.76 2.25
CA VAL A 26 5.92 -15.83 3.29
C VAL A 26 5.39 -16.25 4.65
N VAL A 27 4.15 -15.87 5.02
CA VAL A 27 3.66 -16.05 6.39
C VAL A 27 2.65 -17.19 6.56
N LEU A 28 1.94 -17.62 5.52
CA LEU A 28 0.96 -18.71 5.64
C LEU A 28 1.61 -20.09 5.58
N ASP A 29 1.09 -21.00 6.36
CA ASP A 29 1.60 -22.36 6.48
C ASP A 29 1.46 -23.16 5.18
N LYS A 30 2.39 -24.09 5.00
CA LYS A 30 2.50 -24.98 3.83
C LYS A 30 2.71 -24.25 2.50
N SER A 31 2.90 -22.92 2.50
CA SER A 31 3.34 -22.18 1.34
C SER A 31 4.78 -22.56 1.00
N LYS A 32 5.10 -22.62 -0.30
CA LYS A 32 6.48 -22.85 -0.77
C LYS A 32 7.45 -21.73 -0.41
N ALA A 33 6.92 -20.53 -0.14
CA ALA A 33 7.71 -19.36 0.22
C ALA A 33 7.72 -19.09 1.74
N LYS A 34 7.14 -19.99 2.56
CA LYS A 34 7.08 -19.84 4.01
C LYS A 34 8.47 -19.54 4.58
N ASP A 35 8.54 -18.55 5.45
CA ASP A 35 9.76 -18.11 6.14
C ASP A 35 10.89 -17.60 5.22
N ALA A 36 10.58 -17.22 3.96
CA ALA A 36 11.57 -16.60 3.07
C ALA A 36 12.03 -15.19 3.51
N GLY A 37 11.38 -14.61 4.53
CA GLY A 37 11.86 -13.45 5.28
C GLY A 37 11.48 -12.08 4.72
N TRP A 38 11.86 -11.05 5.48
CA TRP A 38 11.48 -9.65 5.23
C TRP A 38 11.93 -9.14 3.85
N ILE A 39 13.13 -9.53 3.41
CA ILE A 39 13.68 -9.07 2.14
C ILE A 39 12.82 -9.48 0.94
N VAL A 40 12.25 -10.69 0.96
CA VAL A 40 11.33 -11.18 -0.08
C VAL A 40 10.04 -10.38 -0.08
N ILE A 41 9.50 -10.08 1.10
CA ILE A 41 8.31 -9.23 1.25
C ILE A 41 8.58 -7.84 0.66
N THR A 42 9.69 -7.19 1.03
CA THR A 42 10.00 -5.82 0.59
C THR A 42 10.25 -5.74 -0.91
N ILE A 43 10.97 -6.71 -1.50
CA ILE A 43 11.19 -6.76 -2.95
C ILE A 43 9.87 -7.04 -3.67
N GLY A 44 9.09 -8.01 -3.19
CA GLY A 44 7.80 -8.35 -3.77
C GLY A 44 6.82 -7.18 -3.78
N TRP A 45 6.74 -6.41 -2.69
CA TRP A 45 5.94 -5.19 -2.63
C TRP A 45 6.42 -4.10 -3.58
N GLY A 46 7.73 -3.88 -3.70
CA GLY A 46 8.24 -2.89 -4.65
C GLY A 46 7.93 -3.25 -6.11
N LEU A 47 8.09 -4.53 -6.46
CA LEU A 47 7.72 -5.02 -7.79
C LEU A 47 6.20 -5.00 -8.02
N ALA A 48 5.39 -5.27 -7.00
CA ALA A 48 3.94 -5.14 -7.05
C ALA A 48 3.52 -3.70 -7.39
N VAL A 49 4.10 -2.71 -6.72
CA VAL A 49 3.81 -1.29 -6.99
C VAL A 49 4.27 -0.89 -8.39
N ALA A 50 5.47 -1.30 -8.82
CA ALA A 50 5.92 -1.02 -10.19
C ALA A 50 4.95 -1.59 -11.24
N MET A 51 4.55 -2.86 -11.11
CA MET A 51 3.62 -3.50 -12.05
C MET A 51 2.24 -2.81 -12.05
N ALA A 52 1.71 -2.50 -10.86
CA ALA A 52 0.46 -1.78 -10.72
C ALA A 52 0.52 -0.38 -11.36
N ALA A 53 1.61 0.34 -11.16
CA ALA A 53 1.83 1.66 -11.76
C ALA A 53 2.03 1.57 -13.27
N PHE A 54 2.64 0.51 -13.81
CA PHE A 54 2.73 0.29 -15.26
C PHE A 54 1.36 0.10 -15.89
N VAL A 55 0.50 -0.72 -15.29
CA VAL A 55 -0.84 -0.97 -15.82
C VAL A 55 -1.73 0.26 -15.67
N SER A 56 -1.79 0.86 -14.48
CA SER A 56 -2.61 2.03 -14.23
C SER A 56 -2.11 3.28 -14.97
N GLY A 57 -0.80 3.38 -15.21
CA GLY A 57 -0.16 4.50 -15.90
C GLY A 57 -0.61 4.67 -17.35
N LEU A 58 -1.13 3.60 -17.97
CA LEU A 58 -1.74 3.64 -19.30
C LEU A 58 -3.10 4.35 -19.31
N LEU A 59 -3.75 4.48 -18.15
CA LEU A 59 -5.12 4.97 -18.00
C LEU A 59 -5.21 6.28 -17.22
N GLY A 60 -4.18 6.63 -16.45
CA GLY A 60 -4.14 7.81 -15.59
C GLY A 60 -2.83 7.92 -14.81
N PRO A 61 -2.74 8.83 -13.81
CA PRO A 61 -1.49 9.12 -13.10
C PRO A 61 -1.03 8.02 -12.14
N ALA A 62 -1.84 6.98 -11.91
CA ALA A 62 -1.53 5.83 -11.06
C ALA A 62 -1.12 6.24 -9.63
N HIS A 63 -2.02 6.95 -8.94
CA HIS A 63 -1.78 7.30 -7.54
C HIS A 63 -1.84 6.07 -6.64
N LEU A 64 -2.86 5.22 -6.84
CA LEU A 64 -3.09 3.94 -6.18
C LEU A 64 -3.11 4.00 -4.64
N ASN A 65 -3.16 5.22 -4.09
CA ASN A 65 -2.94 5.54 -2.70
C ASN A 65 -3.70 6.84 -2.33
N PRO A 66 -4.60 6.78 -1.33
CA PRO A 66 -5.33 7.96 -0.85
C PRO A 66 -4.42 9.09 -0.37
N ALA A 67 -3.35 8.77 0.36
CA ALA A 67 -2.41 9.77 0.88
C ALA A 67 -1.66 10.48 -0.26
N VAL A 68 -1.27 9.75 -1.31
CA VAL A 68 -0.68 10.34 -2.52
C VAL A 68 -1.70 11.20 -3.25
N SER A 69 -2.95 10.75 -3.39
CA SER A 69 -3.99 11.53 -4.07
C SER A 69 -4.28 12.86 -3.38
N ILE A 70 -4.35 12.85 -2.04
CA ILE A 70 -4.52 14.04 -1.22
C ILE A 70 -3.30 14.97 -1.36
N ALA A 71 -2.08 14.43 -1.27
CA ALA A 71 -0.87 15.22 -1.38
C ALA A 71 -0.68 15.84 -2.78
N MET A 72 -0.98 15.09 -3.84
CA MET A 72 -0.94 15.58 -5.22
C MET A 72 -2.00 16.67 -5.44
N ALA A 73 -3.19 16.55 -4.84
CA ALA A 73 -4.18 17.61 -4.90
C ALA A 73 -3.74 18.89 -4.16
N PHE A 74 -3.09 18.71 -3.01
CA PHE A 74 -2.51 19.82 -2.25
C PHE A 74 -1.37 20.50 -3.01
N ALA A 75 -0.54 19.74 -3.72
CA ALA A 75 0.54 20.25 -4.58
C ALA A 75 0.04 20.85 -5.91
N GLY A 76 -1.27 20.83 -6.19
CA GLY A 76 -1.84 21.35 -7.44
C GLY A 76 -1.77 20.39 -8.64
N ASN A 77 -1.30 19.16 -8.44
CA ASN A 77 -1.14 18.12 -9.47
C ASN A 77 -2.39 17.25 -9.67
N LEU A 78 -3.42 17.42 -8.83
CA LEU A 78 -4.72 16.75 -8.97
C LEU A 78 -5.86 17.74 -8.63
N PRO A 79 -6.93 17.82 -9.43
CA PRO A 79 -8.11 18.59 -9.03
C PRO A 79 -8.72 18.02 -7.74
N TRP A 80 -9.05 18.88 -6.77
CA TRP A 80 -9.67 18.47 -5.50
C TRP A 80 -10.97 17.67 -5.70
N ALA A 81 -11.75 17.99 -6.74
CA ALA A 81 -12.96 17.25 -7.09
C ALA A 81 -12.71 15.78 -7.44
N SER A 82 -11.49 15.42 -7.85
CA SER A 82 -11.10 14.05 -8.18
C SER A 82 -10.67 13.22 -6.97
N VAL A 83 -10.36 13.85 -5.82
CA VAL A 83 -9.78 13.16 -4.65
C VAL A 83 -10.71 12.06 -4.13
N VAL A 84 -11.97 12.39 -3.84
CA VAL A 84 -12.92 11.39 -3.31
C VAL A 84 -13.19 10.27 -4.32
N PRO A 85 -13.48 10.55 -5.62
CA PRO A 85 -13.59 9.51 -6.63
C PRO A 85 -12.38 8.57 -6.71
N TYR A 86 -11.16 9.11 -6.65
CA TYR A 86 -9.92 8.31 -6.65
C TYR A 86 -9.85 7.40 -5.43
N ILE A 87 -10.11 7.94 -4.23
CA ILE A 87 -10.11 7.15 -3.00
C ILE A 87 -11.09 5.99 -3.10
N LEU A 88 -12.33 6.24 -3.54
CA LEU A 88 -13.33 5.19 -3.69
C LEU A 88 -12.87 4.11 -4.70
N ALA A 89 -12.29 4.51 -5.83
CA ALA A 89 -11.74 3.59 -6.82
C ALA A 89 -10.61 2.73 -6.24
N GLN A 90 -9.69 3.32 -5.49
CA GLN A 90 -8.60 2.62 -4.83
C GLN A 90 -9.12 1.59 -3.81
N PHE A 91 -10.13 1.94 -3.00
CA PHE A 91 -10.74 1.00 -2.06
C PHE A 91 -11.44 -0.17 -2.77
N ILE A 92 -12.16 0.09 -3.87
CA ILE A 92 -12.74 -0.98 -4.70
C ILE A 92 -11.64 -1.90 -5.22
N GLY A 93 -10.54 -1.34 -5.74
CA GLY A 93 -9.38 -2.11 -6.16
C GLY A 93 -8.80 -2.96 -5.03
N ALA A 94 -8.61 -2.37 -3.85
CA ALA A 94 -8.08 -3.07 -2.69
C ALA A 94 -8.97 -4.24 -2.24
N PHE A 95 -10.30 -4.08 -2.31
CA PHE A 95 -11.23 -5.17 -2.03
C PHE A 95 -11.10 -6.31 -3.04
N ILE A 96 -11.04 -6.00 -4.33
CA ILE A 96 -10.83 -6.99 -5.40
C ILE A 96 -9.51 -7.73 -5.19
N GLY A 97 -8.40 -7.01 -4.98
CA GLY A 97 -7.10 -7.60 -4.73
C GLY A 97 -7.11 -8.54 -3.52
N SER A 98 -7.76 -8.14 -2.42
CA SER A 98 -7.87 -8.96 -1.21
C SER A 98 -8.64 -10.26 -1.46
N ILE A 99 -9.75 -10.20 -2.21
CA ILE A 99 -10.52 -11.39 -2.60
C ILE A 99 -9.65 -12.34 -3.41
N LEU A 100 -8.88 -11.81 -4.37
CA LEU A 100 -8.01 -12.62 -5.23
C LEU A 100 -6.88 -13.30 -4.42
N VAL A 101 -6.27 -12.62 -3.46
CA VAL A 101 -5.28 -13.24 -2.54
C VAL A 101 -5.92 -14.34 -1.71
N TYR A 102 -7.10 -14.08 -1.16
CA TYR A 102 -7.85 -15.08 -0.40
C TYR A 102 -8.14 -16.33 -1.22
N LEU A 103 -8.60 -16.18 -2.46
CA LEU A 103 -8.85 -17.31 -3.37
C LEU A 103 -7.56 -18.05 -3.72
N MET A 104 -6.47 -17.33 -4.03
CA MET A 104 -5.19 -17.91 -4.39
C MET A 104 -4.56 -18.75 -3.25
N TYR A 105 -4.76 -18.33 -2.01
CA TYR A 105 -4.17 -18.95 -0.82
C TYR A 105 -5.20 -19.66 0.08
N LYS A 106 -6.40 -19.99 -0.44
CA LYS A 106 -7.53 -20.50 0.37
C LYS A 106 -7.15 -21.67 1.27
N ASP A 107 -6.49 -22.68 0.72
CA ASP A 107 -6.09 -23.87 1.47
C ASP A 107 -4.95 -23.58 2.46
N HIS A 108 -4.09 -22.61 2.16
CA HIS A 108 -3.05 -22.13 3.08
C HIS A 108 -3.65 -21.38 4.26
N TYR A 109 -4.69 -20.56 4.04
CA TYR A 109 -5.45 -19.94 5.13
C TYR A 109 -6.14 -20.98 6.02
N ASP A 110 -6.74 -22.02 5.43
CA ASP A 110 -7.40 -23.08 6.20
C ASP A 110 -6.42 -23.94 7.02
N ALA A 111 -5.17 -24.01 6.57
CA ALA A 111 -4.09 -24.75 7.22
C ALA A 111 -3.27 -23.92 8.23
N THR A 112 -3.44 -22.60 8.27
CA THR A 112 -2.71 -21.69 9.18
C THR A 112 -3.56 -21.38 10.40
N GLU A 113 -3.12 -21.79 11.58
CA GLU A 113 -3.84 -21.53 12.84
C GLU A 113 -3.43 -20.20 13.51
N ASP A 114 -2.26 -19.67 13.16
CA ASP A 114 -1.77 -18.37 13.67
C ASP A 114 -2.60 -17.22 13.09
N THR A 115 -3.49 -16.66 13.93
CA THR A 115 -4.34 -15.52 13.59
C THR A 115 -3.55 -14.27 13.23
N GLY A 116 -2.37 -14.08 13.81
CA GLY A 116 -1.48 -12.95 13.51
C GLY A 116 -0.88 -13.08 12.11
N ALA A 117 -0.46 -14.28 11.72
CA ALA A 117 -0.01 -14.56 10.36
C ALA A 117 -1.14 -14.36 9.33
N VAL A 118 -2.38 -14.78 9.65
CA VAL A 118 -3.56 -14.52 8.81
C VAL A 118 -3.84 -13.02 8.70
N LEU A 119 -3.85 -12.27 9.80
CA LEU A 119 -4.08 -10.82 9.77
C LEU A 119 -3.00 -10.07 8.97
N ALA A 120 -1.74 -10.50 9.06
CA ALA A 120 -0.61 -9.87 8.39
C ALA A 120 -0.73 -9.87 6.85
N THR A 121 -1.47 -10.82 6.27
CA THR A 121 -1.73 -10.84 4.81
C THR A 121 -2.76 -9.83 4.37
N PHE A 122 -3.49 -9.19 5.30
CA PHE A 122 -4.47 -8.16 5.00
C PHE A 122 -3.94 -6.80 5.43
N SER A 123 -3.48 -6.67 6.67
CA SER A 123 -3.19 -5.37 7.25
C SER A 123 -1.85 -5.33 7.98
N THR A 124 -1.32 -4.12 8.09
CA THR A 124 -0.11 -3.86 8.85
C THR A 124 -0.39 -3.83 10.35
N GLY A 125 0.65 -4.12 11.12
CA GLY A 125 0.63 -4.10 12.58
C GLY A 125 2.00 -3.68 13.12
N PRO A 126 2.05 -3.13 14.35
CA PRO A 126 3.28 -2.64 14.92
C PRO A 126 4.14 -3.79 15.46
N ALA A 127 5.45 -3.74 15.25
CA ALA A 127 6.39 -4.64 15.93
C ALA A 127 6.44 -4.36 17.44
N ILE A 128 6.34 -3.07 17.82
CA ILE A 128 6.14 -2.62 19.21
C ILE A 128 4.99 -1.61 19.20
N ARG A 129 3.91 -1.94 19.91
CA ARG A 129 2.70 -1.11 19.94
C ARG A 129 2.92 0.16 20.77
N ASN A 130 3.03 1.29 20.08
CA ASN A 130 2.97 2.64 20.64
C ASN A 130 2.35 3.54 19.56
N LEU A 131 1.06 3.82 19.69
CA LEU A 131 0.27 4.46 18.62
C LEU A 131 0.90 5.76 18.13
N ILE A 132 1.46 6.58 19.04
CA ILE A 132 2.12 7.84 18.67
C ILE A 132 3.38 7.56 17.84
N SER A 133 4.29 6.72 18.34
CA SER A 133 5.52 6.38 17.62
C SER A 133 5.24 5.68 16.30
N ASN A 134 4.21 4.84 16.25
CA ASN A 134 3.80 4.14 15.04
C ASN A 134 3.21 5.13 14.01
N THR A 135 2.39 6.10 14.42
CA THR A 135 1.91 7.18 13.54
C THR A 135 3.06 8.03 13.01
N ILE A 136 4.05 8.37 13.85
CA ILE A 136 5.24 9.10 13.42
C ILE A 136 6.02 8.29 12.37
N SER A 137 6.20 6.98 12.58
CA SER A 137 6.88 6.09 11.62
C SER A 137 6.19 6.09 10.26
N GLU A 138 4.86 5.93 10.23
CA GLU A 138 4.08 5.98 8.99
C GLU A 138 4.14 7.36 8.32
N ALA A 139 4.12 8.45 9.10
CA ALA A 139 4.26 9.80 8.57
C ALA A 139 5.64 10.03 7.93
N ILE A 140 6.73 9.57 8.57
CA ILE A 140 8.08 9.67 8.01
C ILE A 140 8.19 8.86 6.71
N GLY A 141 7.70 7.62 6.71
CA GLY A 141 7.71 6.79 5.51
C GLY A 141 6.95 7.42 4.35
N THR A 142 5.74 7.92 4.59
CA THR A 142 4.94 8.53 3.51
C THR A 142 5.45 9.90 3.11
N PHE A 143 6.09 10.64 4.01
CA PHE A 143 6.80 11.87 3.66
C PHE A 143 7.89 11.57 2.61
N VAL A 144 8.73 10.57 2.84
CA VAL A 144 9.77 10.17 1.89
C VAL A 144 9.16 9.66 0.58
N LEU A 145 8.07 8.88 0.65
CA LEU A 145 7.33 8.42 -0.53
C LEU A 145 6.87 9.61 -1.39
N VAL A 146 6.10 10.53 -0.82
CA VAL A 146 5.50 11.64 -1.58
C VAL A 146 6.56 12.61 -2.07
N LEU A 147 7.57 12.94 -1.26
CA LEU A 147 8.67 13.79 -1.69
C LEU A 147 9.42 13.16 -2.88
N GLY A 148 9.68 11.85 -2.82
CA GLY A 148 10.29 11.10 -3.92
C GLY A 148 9.44 11.15 -5.20
N LEU A 149 8.13 10.92 -5.09
CA LEU A 149 7.22 10.99 -6.24
C LEU A 149 7.17 12.38 -6.88
N LEU A 150 7.12 13.45 -6.07
CA LEU A 150 7.15 14.83 -6.57
C LEU A 150 8.48 15.15 -7.26
N ALA A 151 9.60 14.73 -6.66
CA ALA A 151 10.93 14.93 -7.24
C ALA A 151 11.10 14.14 -8.55
N PHE A 152 10.65 12.88 -8.62
CA PHE A 152 10.71 12.07 -9.85
C PHE A 152 9.97 12.74 -11.02
N GLY A 153 8.89 13.47 -10.75
CA GLY A 153 8.16 14.23 -11.76
C GLY A 153 8.95 15.38 -12.40
N GLN A 154 10.12 15.74 -11.86
CA GLN A 154 10.99 16.80 -12.42
C GLN A 154 12.10 16.27 -13.33
N TYR A 155 12.34 14.96 -13.34
CA TYR A 155 13.37 14.36 -14.18
C TYR A 155 12.76 13.88 -15.49
N ASP A 156 13.46 14.13 -16.60
CA ASP A 156 13.11 13.60 -17.91
C ASP A 156 13.59 12.14 -18.03
N PHE A 157 12.83 11.23 -17.43
CA PHE A 157 13.13 9.81 -17.50
C PHE A 157 12.75 9.23 -18.87
N PRO A 158 13.55 8.31 -19.44
CA PRO A 158 13.12 7.46 -20.54
C PRO A 158 11.77 6.78 -20.22
N THR A 159 10.92 6.63 -21.23
CA THR A 159 9.58 6.05 -21.08
C THR A 159 9.61 4.73 -20.31
N GLY A 160 8.81 4.66 -19.25
CA GLY A 160 8.70 3.49 -18.37
C GLY A 160 9.76 3.39 -17.26
N LEU A 161 10.91 4.08 -17.37
CA LEU A 161 11.93 4.04 -16.31
C LEU A 161 11.42 4.69 -15.01
N GLY A 162 10.73 5.84 -15.12
CA GLY A 162 10.13 6.51 -13.96
C GLY A 162 9.20 5.58 -13.17
N THR A 163 8.35 4.82 -13.87
CA THR A 163 7.43 3.84 -13.26
C THR A 163 8.17 2.71 -12.54
N LEU A 164 9.27 2.20 -13.12
CA LEU A 164 10.10 1.18 -12.49
C LEU A 164 10.80 1.71 -11.22
N ILE A 165 11.29 2.96 -11.27
CA ILE A 165 11.95 3.62 -10.14
C ILE A 165 11.00 3.79 -8.95
N VAL A 166 9.69 3.99 -9.18
CA VAL A 166 8.70 3.99 -8.09
C VAL A 166 8.72 2.66 -7.32
N GLY A 167 8.84 1.53 -8.00
CA GLY A 167 9.01 0.24 -7.32
C GLY A 167 10.29 0.18 -6.49
N GLY A 168 11.40 0.69 -7.01
CA GLY A 168 12.66 0.82 -6.29
C GLY A 168 12.55 1.68 -5.02
N LEU A 169 11.79 2.78 -5.08
CA LEU A 169 11.48 3.62 -3.91
C LEU A 169 10.72 2.81 -2.85
N ILE A 170 9.72 2.02 -3.24
CA ILE A 170 8.98 1.16 -2.31
C ILE A 170 9.87 0.08 -1.69
N VAL A 171 10.77 -0.54 -2.46
CA VAL A 171 11.76 -1.48 -1.90
C VAL A 171 12.61 -0.78 -0.84
N SER A 172 13.16 0.41 -1.18
CA SER A 172 13.99 1.21 -0.27
C SER A 172 13.26 1.56 1.03
N LEU A 173 11.99 1.99 0.94
CA LEU A 173 11.14 2.27 2.10
C LEU A 173 10.89 1.01 2.94
N GLY A 174 10.59 -0.12 2.30
CA GLY A 174 10.34 -1.37 3.01
C GLY A 174 11.57 -1.88 3.77
N VAL A 175 12.75 -1.86 3.16
CA VAL A 175 14.00 -2.32 3.80
C VAL A 175 14.50 -1.35 4.87
N SER A 176 14.29 -0.05 4.69
CA SER A 176 14.88 0.97 5.58
C SER A 176 13.94 1.43 6.69
N LEU A 177 12.63 1.56 6.39
CA LEU A 177 11.64 2.20 7.26
C LEU A 177 10.47 1.27 7.63
N GLY A 178 10.43 0.05 7.09
CA GLY A 178 9.29 -0.85 7.28
C GLY A 178 9.29 -1.68 8.55
N GLY A 179 10.44 -1.85 9.21
CA GLY A 179 10.58 -2.68 10.41
C GLY A 179 9.62 -2.33 11.57
N PRO A 180 9.37 -1.04 11.89
CA PRO A 180 8.52 -0.68 13.03
C PRO A 180 7.03 -1.01 12.86
N THR A 181 6.47 -0.81 11.65
CA THR A 181 5.01 -0.81 11.42
C THR A 181 4.55 -1.61 10.22
N GLY A 182 5.46 -2.18 9.42
CA GLY A 182 5.08 -2.86 8.19
C GLY A 182 4.94 -1.94 6.97
N TYR A 183 5.41 -0.68 7.05
CA TYR A 183 5.36 0.35 5.99
C TYR A 183 4.02 0.39 5.26
N ALA A 184 2.93 0.71 5.96
CA ALA A 184 1.62 0.76 5.33
C ALA A 184 1.61 1.80 4.20
N LEU A 185 2.04 3.04 4.51
CA LEU A 185 2.23 4.19 3.63
C LEU A 185 1.00 4.66 2.82
N ASN A 186 -0.06 3.84 2.81
CA ASN A 186 -1.17 3.88 1.89
C ASN A 186 -2.45 3.43 2.60
N PRO A 187 -3.39 4.34 2.85
CA PRO A 187 -4.63 4.00 3.53
C PRO A 187 -5.48 2.92 2.83
N ALA A 188 -5.51 2.88 1.49
CA ALA A 188 -6.28 1.87 0.75
C ALA A 188 -5.63 0.47 0.84
N ARG A 189 -4.28 0.41 0.89
CA ARG A 189 -3.50 -0.84 1.03
C ARG A 189 -3.64 -1.48 2.42
N ASP A 190 -3.97 -0.71 3.44
CA ASP A 190 -4.19 -1.23 4.80
C ASP A 190 -5.67 -1.38 5.13
N LEU A 191 -6.43 -0.27 5.12
CA LEU A 191 -7.81 -0.24 5.58
C LEU A 191 -8.72 -1.06 4.66
N GLY A 192 -8.45 -1.05 3.35
CA GLY A 192 -9.20 -1.83 2.36
C GLY A 192 -9.17 -3.33 2.68
N PRO A 193 -7.99 -3.97 2.68
CA PRO A 193 -7.89 -5.37 3.06
C PRO A 193 -8.27 -5.66 4.52
N ARG A 194 -8.05 -4.73 5.47
CA ARG A 194 -8.50 -4.90 6.87
C ARG A 194 -10.02 -5.03 6.98
N ILE A 195 -10.77 -4.24 6.22
CA ILE A 195 -12.22 -4.41 6.07
C ILE A 195 -12.53 -5.81 5.51
N MET A 196 -11.81 -6.24 4.48
CA MET A 196 -12.00 -7.58 3.90
C MET A 196 -11.67 -8.71 4.87
N HIS A 197 -10.67 -8.57 5.72
CA HIS A 197 -10.36 -9.53 6.78
C HIS A 197 -11.55 -9.75 7.73
N THR A 198 -12.30 -8.69 8.03
CA THR A 198 -13.53 -8.79 8.84
C THR A 198 -14.62 -9.58 8.12
N ILE A 199 -14.81 -9.33 6.82
CA ILE A 199 -15.92 -9.83 6.01
C ILE A 199 -15.68 -11.26 5.50
N LEU A 200 -14.46 -11.59 5.09
CA LEU A 200 -14.16 -12.87 4.45
C LEU A 200 -14.30 -14.05 5.44
N PRO A 201 -14.76 -15.22 4.97
CA PRO A 201 -14.97 -16.40 5.81
C PRO A 201 -13.65 -17.17 6.04
N LEU A 202 -12.72 -16.52 6.73
CA LEU A 202 -11.43 -17.07 7.13
C LEU A 202 -11.58 -17.94 8.39
N LYS A 203 -11.10 -19.18 8.35
CA LYS A 203 -11.27 -20.17 9.43
C LYS A 203 -10.60 -19.75 10.74
N HIS A 204 -9.39 -19.18 10.65
CA HIS A 204 -8.55 -18.79 11.79
C HIS A 204 -8.21 -17.28 11.77
N LYS A 205 -9.20 -16.40 11.59
CA LYS A 205 -8.96 -14.95 11.40
C LYS A 205 -8.54 -14.15 12.63
N GLY A 206 -9.08 -14.46 13.81
CA GLY A 206 -8.93 -13.61 14.98
C GLY A 206 -9.57 -12.22 14.83
N ASP A 207 -9.11 -11.25 15.63
CA ASP A 207 -9.55 -9.84 15.59
C ASP A 207 -8.85 -9.06 14.46
N SER A 208 -9.49 -8.01 13.93
CA SER A 208 -8.92 -7.21 12.82
C SER A 208 -8.05 -6.03 13.29
N ASP A 209 -7.74 -5.95 14.58
CA ASP A 209 -7.00 -4.88 15.26
C ASP A 209 -7.50 -3.47 14.92
N TRP A 210 -8.82 -3.28 15.05
CA TRP A 210 -9.47 -1.99 14.77
C TRP A 210 -8.92 -0.84 15.63
N GLY A 211 -8.38 -1.15 16.81
CA GLY A 211 -7.71 -0.17 17.67
C GLY A 211 -6.41 0.40 17.08
N TYR A 212 -5.82 -0.26 16.08
CA TYR A 212 -4.63 0.21 15.36
C TYR A 212 -4.95 0.80 13.98
N ALA A 213 -6.11 0.47 13.40
CA ALA A 213 -6.48 0.76 12.01
C ALA A 213 -6.39 2.24 11.57
N TRP A 214 -6.46 3.19 12.50
CA TRP A 214 -6.35 4.63 12.18
C TRP A 214 -4.91 5.08 11.95
N VAL A 215 -3.91 4.39 12.52
CA VAL A 215 -2.48 4.71 12.38
C VAL A 215 -2.03 4.72 10.91
N PRO A 216 -2.27 3.66 10.11
CA PRO A 216 -1.92 3.60 8.69
C PRO A 216 -2.83 4.47 7.78
N VAL A 217 -3.76 5.24 8.37
CA VAL A 217 -4.56 6.24 7.65
C VAL A 217 -4.03 7.65 7.94
N VAL A 218 -3.97 8.00 9.22
CA VAL A 218 -3.59 9.35 9.67
C VAL A 218 -2.12 9.61 9.44
N GLY A 219 -1.23 8.66 9.77
CA GLY A 219 0.21 8.80 9.58
C GLY A 219 0.55 9.14 8.12
N PRO A 220 0.11 8.33 7.15
CA PRO A 220 0.38 8.61 5.74
C PRO A 220 -0.14 9.95 5.23
N ILE A 221 -1.34 10.36 5.63
CA ILE A 221 -1.91 11.65 5.22
C ILE A 221 -1.05 12.81 5.76
N ILE A 222 -0.66 12.76 7.05
CA ILE A 222 0.22 13.78 7.64
C ILE A 222 1.55 13.83 6.88
N GLY A 223 2.20 12.68 6.68
CA GLY A 223 3.47 12.59 5.97
C GLY A 223 3.40 13.16 4.56
N GLY A 224 2.39 12.77 3.79
CA GLY A 224 2.20 13.22 2.42
C GLY A 224 1.95 14.72 2.29
N LEU A 225 1.12 15.29 3.18
CA LEU A 225 0.88 16.73 3.21
C LEU A 225 2.15 17.52 3.59
N LEU A 226 2.90 17.06 4.58
CA LEU A 226 4.17 17.70 4.97
C LEU A 226 5.19 17.68 3.83
N ALA A 227 5.25 16.59 3.07
CA ALA A 227 6.11 16.49 1.88
C ALA A 227 5.67 17.46 0.78
N ALA A 228 4.37 17.56 0.49
CA ALA A 228 3.85 18.50 -0.50
C ALA A 228 4.11 19.97 -0.11
N VAL A 229 3.92 20.32 1.17
CA VAL A 229 4.24 21.66 1.70
C VAL A 229 5.72 21.96 1.54
N LEU A 230 6.60 21.06 2.00
CA LEU A 230 8.04 21.25 1.88
C LEU A 230 8.46 21.41 0.42
N TYR A 231 7.90 20.58 -0.46
CA TYR A 231 8.21 20.59 -1.87
C TYR A 231 7.90 21.95 -2.48
N GLY A 232 6.67 22.46 -2.32
CA GLY A 232 6.27 23.75 -2.89
C GLY A 232 6.91 24.99 -2.24
N LEU A 233 7.57 24.84 -1.08
CA LEU A 233 8.35 25.92 -0.45
C LEU A 233 9.80 25.99 -0.94
N ILE A 234 10.37 24.86 -1.38
CA ILE A 234 11.80 24.73 -1.67
C ILE A 234 12.08 24.58 -3.17
N PHE A 235 11.20 23.91 -3.91
CA PHE A 235 11.36 23.56 -5.32
C PHE A 235 10.29 24.28 -6.17
#